data_AF-A0A256ZHM0-F1
#
_entry.id   AF-A0A256ZHM0-F1
#
_cell.length_a   1.000
_cell.length_b   1.000
_cell.length_c   1.000
_cell.angle_alpha   90.00
_cell.angle_beta   90.00
_cell.angle_gamma   90.00
#
_symmetry.space_group_name_H-M   'P 1'
#
loop_
_entity.id
_entity.type
_entity.pdbx_description
1 polymer ?
#
loop_
_entity_poly.entity_id
_entity_poly.type
_entity_poly.pdbx_seq_one_letter_code
_entity_poly.pdbx_strand_id
1 'polypeptide(L)'
;MRFQDMDWSKKPIRLTRSARMTLPKTISDWVKEIKRWSAQKGFDFDWEQAPTFLMLIVTEASEAMQAWRDDNKAKFAEELADLVIRAFHMAGQLGIDLEVEVARKMAINWRRPYRHGHKRA
;
A
#
# COMPACT_ATOMS: atom_id res chain seq x y z
N MET A 1 -23.17 -7.33 17.91
CA MET A 1 -24.03 -6.35 18.62
C MET A 1 -24.35 -5.22 17.63
N ARG A 2 -25.60 -4.79 17.47
CA ARG A 2 -25.98 -3.79 16.45
C ARG A 2 -25.85 -2.37 17.00
N PHE A 3 -25.53 -1.41 16.13
CA PHE A 3 -25.24 -0.01 16.46
C PHE A 3 -26.42 0.75 17.10
N GLN A 4 -27.62 0.20 17.03
CA GLN A 4 -28.86 0.80 17.55
C GLN A 4 -29.12 0.47 19.03
N ASP A 5 -28.30 -0.39 19.64
CA ASP A 5 -28.48 -0.87 21.02
C ASP A 5 -27.63 -0.08 22.06
N MET A 6 -27.09 1.09 21.70
CA MET A 6 -26.23 1.88 22.61
C MET A 6 -27.02 2.91 23.43
N ASP A 7 -26.92 2.77 24.76
CA ASP A 7 -27.47 3.68 25.77
C ASP A 7 -26.57 4.91 25.96
N TRP A 8 -27.05 6.07 25.49
CA TRP A 8 -26.35 7.36 25.51
C TRP A 8 -26.41 8.09 26.87
N SER A 9 -27.06 7.52 27.89
CA SER A 9 -27.23 8.16 29.21
C SER A 9 -26.03 7.96 30.16
N LYS A 10 -25.00 7.21 29.76
CA LYS A 10 -23.80 6.97 30.57
C LYS A 10 -22.78 8.09 30.38
N LYS A 11 -22.36 8.70 31.50
CA LYS A 11 -21.41 9.83 31.59
C LYS A 11 -20.22 9.67 30.63
N PRO A 12 -19.75 10.76 29.99
CA PRO A 12 -18.65 10.68 29.04
C PRO A 12 -17.42 10.12 29.75
N ILE A 13 -16.95 8.98 29.26
CA ILE A 13 -15.66 8.40 29.65
C ILE A 13 -14.63 9.50 29.37
N ARG A 14 -14.00 10.04 30.43
CA ARG A 14 -12.87 10.95 30.28
C ARG A 14 -11.77 10.16 29.57
N LEU A 15 -11.62 10.38 28.26
CA LEU A 15 -10.52 9.85 27.48
C LEU A 15 -9.23 10.42 28.08
N THR A 16 -8.46 9.56 28.75
CA THR A 16 -7.13 9.92 29.22
C THR A 16 -6.26 10.22 28.00
N ARG A 17 -5.31 11.15 28.18
CA ARG A 17 -4.35 11.62 27.15
C ARG A 17 -3.53 10.49 26.50
N SER A 18 -3.59 9.27 27.04
CA SER A 18 -2.88 8.06 26.58
C SER A 18 -3.63 7.27 25.51
N ALA A 19 -4.87 7.62 25.17
CA ALA A 19 -5.67 6.95 24.13
C ALA A 19 -5.59 7.62 22.75
N ARG A 20 -4.44 8.24 22.40
CA ARG A 20 -4.08 8.35 20.98
C ARG A 20 -3.69 6.94 20.52
N MET A 21 -4.68 6.08 20.33
CA MET A 21 -4.52 4.89 19.50
C MET A 21 -3.97 5.39 18.17
N THR A 22 -2.73 5.06 17.87
CA THR A 22 -2.12 5.41 16.58
C THR A 22 -2.91 4.67 15.52
N LEU A 23 -3.77 5.40 14.80
CA LEU A 23 -4.42 4.85 13.62
C LEU A 23 -3.34 4.28 12.70
N PRO A 24 -3.58 3.11 12.07
CA PRO A 24 -2.63 2.57 11.11
C PRO A 24 -2.40 3.59 10.00
N LYS A 25 -1.16 3.67 9.52
CA LYS A 25 -0.77 4.55 8.42
C LYS A 25 -1.62 4.25 7.18
N THR A 26 -2.10 5.30 6.53
CA THR A 26 -2.74 5.26 5.21
C THR A 26 -1.71 5.02 4.10
N ILE A 27 -2.16 4.73 2.87
CA ILE A 27 -1.24 4.67 1.71
C ILE A 27 -0.55 6.03 1.55
N SER A 28 -1.31 7.11 1.69
CA SER A 28 -0.77 8.48 1.62
C SER A 28 0.30 8.74 2.69
N ASP A 29 0.14 8.21 3.89
CA ASP A 29 1.16 8.34 4.96
C ASP A 29 2.43 7.58 4.61
N TRP A 30 2.31 6.36 4.08
CA TRP A 30 3.46 5.57 3.62
C TRP A 30 4.21 6.22 2.46
N VAL A 31 3.49 6.71 1.45
CA VAL A 31 4.08 7.43 0.30
C VAL A 31 4.87 8.65 0.78
N LYS A 32 4.32 9.44 1.71
CA LYS A 32 5.01 10.60 2.30
C LYS A 32 6.26 10.21 3.07
N GLU A 33 6.20 9.13 3.85
CA GLU A 33 7.34 8.63 4.62
C GLU A 33 8.46 8.11 3.71
N ILE A 34 8.12 7.31 2.70
CA ILE A 34 9.07 6.75 1.75
C ILE A 34 9.70 7.84 0.88
N LYS A 35 8.94 8.85 0.44
CA LYS A 35 9.49 10.00 -0.28
C LYS A 35 10.54 10.74 0.56
N ARG A 36 10.25 10.97 1.86
CA ARG A 36 11.21 11.60 2.79
C ARG A 36 12.47 10.75 2.96
N TRP A 37 12.29 9.44 3.13
CA TRP A 37 13.41 8.50 3.26
C TRP A 37 14.26 8.45 1.98
N SER A 38 13.64 8.40 0.80
CA SER A 38 14.34 8.44 -0.50
C SER A 38 15.22 9.68 -0.62
N ALA A 39 14.67 10.86 -0.33
CA ALA A 39 15.41 12.11 -0.41
C ALA A 39 16.64 12.12 0.51
N GLN A 40 16.51 11.56 1.72
CA GLN A 40 17.64 11.42 2.66
C GLN A 40 18.71 10.44 2.17
N LYS A 41 18.33 9.45 1.35
CA LYS A 41 19.24 8.44 0.80
C LYS A 41 19.76 8.77 -0.59
N GLY A 42 19.29 9.87 -1.20
CA GLY A 42 19.70 10.27 -2.55
C GLY A 42 19.11 9.41 -3.66
N PHE A 43 17.91 8.85 -3.45
CA PHE A 43 17.21 8.01 -4.43
C PHE A 43 16.10 8.75 -5.20
N ASP A 44 16.05 10.08 -5.10
CA ASP A 44 15.07 10.89 -5.82
C ASP A 44 15.28 10.78 -7.34
N PHE A 45 14.16 10.79 -8.08
CA PHE A 45 14.17 10.64 -9.54
C PHE A 45 13.00 11.38 -10.17
N ASP A 46 13.10 11.67 -11.47
CA ASP A 46 12.06 12.37 -12.23
C ASP A 46 11.32 11.47 -13.24
N TRP A 47 10.40 12.07 -14.00
CA TRP A 47 9.59 11.32 -14.97
C TRP A 47 10.42 10.59 -16.03
N GLU A 48 11.56 11.14 -16.46
CA GLU A 48 12.39 10.52 -17.50
C GLU A 48 13.02 9.20 -17.02
N GLN A 49 13.21 9.07 -15.71
CA GLN A 49 13.75 7.87 -15.08
C GLN A 49 12.66 6.84 -14.68
N ALA A 50 11.38 7.17 -14.85
CA ALA A 50 10.28 6.30 -14.47
C ALA A 50 10.38 4.87 -15.07
N PRO A 51 10.78 4.66 -16.34
CA PRO A 51 10.97 3.31 -16.88
C PRO A 51 12.03 2.50 -16.11
N THR A 52 13.14 3.12 -15.73
CA THR A 52 14.21 2.48 -14.94
C THR A 52 13.69 2.06 -13.57
N PHE A 53 12.99 2.95 -12.87
CA PHE A 53 12.42 2.63 -11.56
C PHE A 53 11.26 1.64 -11.65
N LEU A 54 10.55 1.57 -12.79
CA LEU A 54 9.53 0.57 -13.04
C LEU A 54 10.17 -0.83 -13.13
N MET A 55 11.37 -0.94 -13.69
CA MET A 55 12.08 -2.22 -13.72
C MET A 55 12.54 -2.68 -12.34
N LEU A 56 12.77 -1.79 -11.38
CA LEU A 56 13.00 -2.19 -9.99
C LEU A 56 11.77 -2.89 -9.40
N ILE A 57 10.55 -2.44 -9.73
CA ILE A 57 9.31 -3.13 -9.31
C ILE A 57 9.23 -4.53 -9.92
N VAL A 58 9.62 -4.68 -11.19
CA VAL A 58 9.65 -5.98 -11.87
C VAL A 58 10.66 -6.93 -11.23
N THR A 59 11.79 -6.42 -10.76
CA THR A 59 12.77 -7.20 -10.01
C THR A 59 12.16 -7.77 -8.74
N GLU A 60 11.51 -6.96 -7.88
CA GLU A 60 10.91 -7.47 -6.63
C GLU A 60 9.82 -8.54 -6.90
N ALA A 61 9.06 -8.37 -7.99
CA ALA A 61 8.10 -9.39 -8.42
C ALA A 61 8.78 -10.71 -8.86
N SER A 62 9.95 -10.61 -9.50
CA SER A 62 10.75 -11.77 -9.91
C SER A 62 11.39 -12.47 -8.72
N GLU A 63 11.84 -11.71 -7.71
CA GLU A 63 12.37 -12.22 -6.45
C GLU A 63 11.27 -12.93 -5.65
N ALA A 64 10.05 -12.38 -5.59
CA ALA A 64 8.90 -13.07 -5.02
C ALA A 64 8.64 -14.40 -5.73
N MET A 65 8.69 -14.44 -7.06
CA MET A 65 8.52 -15.67 -7.82
C MET A 65 9.62 -16.71 -7.51
N GLN A 66 10.85 -16.26 -7.31
CA GLN A 66 11.95 -17.13 -6.89
C GLN A 66 11.71 -17.66 -5.47
N ALA A 67 11.33 -16.82 -4.51
CA ALA A 67 11.03 -17.25 -3.15
C ALA A 67 9.89 -18.28 -3.10
N TRP A 68 8.89 -18.14 -3.96
CA TRP A 68 7.84 -19.15 -4.12
C TRP A 68 8.39 -20.48 -4.66
N ARG A 69 9.27 -20.44 -5.68
CA ARG A 69 9.90 -21.65 -6.25
C ARG A 69 10.70 -22.41 -5.20
N ASP A 70 11.33 -21.67 -4.28
CA ASP A 70 12.18 -22.21 -3.22
C ASP A 70 11.38 -22.60 -1.95
N ASP A 71 10.04 -22.59 -2.00
CA ASP A 71 9.12 -22.83 -0.87
C ASP A 71 9.40 -21.94 0.37
N ASN A 72 9.96 -20.75 0.14
CA ASN A 72 10.32 -19.80 1.17
C ASN A 72 9.24 -18.72 1.34
N LYS A 73 8.21 -19.06 2.12
CA LYS A 73 7.07 -18.16 2.37
C LYS A 73 7.43 -16.86 3.10
N ALA A 74 8.46 -16.88 3.95
CA ALA A 74 8.90 -15.69 4.67
C ALA A 74 9.51 -14.67 3.71
N LYS A 75 10.44 -15.13 2.85
CA LYS A 75 11.03 -14.29 1.81
C LYS A 75 9.98 -13.84 0.80
N PHE A 76 9.04 -14.69 0.41
CA PHE A 76 7.92 -14.30 -0.45
C PHE A 76 7.13 -13.10 0.12
N ALA A 77 6.86 -13.09 1.42
CA ALA A 77 6.15 -11.99 2.06
C ALA A 77 6.99 -10.69 2.13
N GLU A 78 8.30 -10.83 2.34
CA GLU A 78 9.26 -9.72 2.27
C GLU A 78 9.28 -9.08 0.88
N GLU A 79 9.39 -9.88 -0.18
CA GLU A 79 9.40 -9.38 -1.57
C GLU A 79 8.09 -8.71 -1.99
N LEU A 80 6.95 -9.21 -1.49
CA LEU A 80 5.68 -8.51 -1.69
C LEU A 80 5.66 -7.14 -1.01
N ALA A 81 6.30 -6.99 0.16
CA ALA A 81 6.43 -5.71 0.83
C ALA A 81 7.34 -4.77 0.02
N ASP A 82 8.47 -5.27 -0.47
CA ASP A 82 9.40 -4.48 -1.29
C ASP A 82 8.74 -3.99 -2.59
N LEU A 83 7.99 -4.85 -3.27
CA LEU A 83 7.19 -4.47 -4.44
C LEU A 83 6.27 -3.28 -4.13
N VAL A 84 5.54 -3.34 -3.01
CA VAL A 84 4.63 -2.26 -2.57
C VAL A 84 5.40 -0.99 -2.22
N ILE A 85 6.54 -1.11 -1.54
CA ILE A 85 7.40 0.02 -1.18
C ILE A 85 7.95 0.71 -2.44
N ARG A 86 8.36 -0.04 -3.47
CA ARG A 86 8.80 0.53 -4.75
C ARG A 86 7.68 1.28 -5.46
N ALA A 87 6.45 0.74 -5.44
CA ALA A 87 5.29 1.45 -5.98
C ALA A 87 4.98 2.75 -5.22
N PHE A 88 5.08 2.73 -3.89
CA PHE A 88 4.91 3.92 -3.05
C PHE A 88 5.99 4.96 -3.30
N HIS A 89 7.25 4.51 -3.45
CA HIS A 89 8.36 5.39 -3.81
C HIS A 89 8.09 6.10 -5.13
N MET A 90 7.74 5.35 -6.18
CA MET A 90 7.42 5.92 -7.49
C MET A 90 6.25 6.90 -7.44
N ALA A 91 5.17 6.56 -6.73
CA ALA A 91 4.04 7.47 -6.55
C ALA A 91 4.47 8.77 -5.86
N GLY A 92 5.32 8.68 -4.83
CA GLY A 92 5.85 9.84 -4.13
C GLY A 92 6.69 10.75 -5.03
N GLN A 93 7.60 10.18 -5.82
CA GLN A 93 8.47 10.94 -6.73
C GLN A 93 7.66 11.64 -7.83
N LEU A 94 6.70 10.94 -8.42
CA LEU A 94 5.90 11.42 -9.55
C LEU A 94 4.67 12.25 -9.13
N GLY A 95 4.45 12.44 -7.83
CA GLY A 95 3.31 13.21 -7.32
C GLY A 95 1.94 12.55 -7.55
N ILE A 96 1.91 11.22 -7.62
CA ILE A 96 0.68 10.45 -7.83
C ILE A 96 -0.02 10.23 -6.48
N ASP A 97 -1.28 10.60 -6.39
CA ASP A 97 -2.15 10.21 -5.28
C ASP A 97 -2.58 8.75 -5.45
N LEU A 98 -1.69 7.85 -5.00
CA LEU A 98 -1.89 6.41 -5.17
C LEU A 98 -3.08 5.88 -4.36
N GLU A 99 -3.39 6.50 -3.22
CA GLU A 99 -4.54 6.10 -2.40
C GLU A 99 -5.85 6.33 -3.14
N VAL A 100 -6.00 7.51 -3.76
CA VAL A 100 -7.16 7.82 -4.62
C VAL A 100 -7.21 6.89 -5.83
N GLU A 101 -6.09 6.63 -6.50
CA GLU A 101 -6.06 5.74 -7.66
C GLU A 101 -6.43 4.29 -7.31
N VAL A 102 -5.96 3.78 -6.16
CA VAL A 102 -6.34 2.46 -5.65
C VAL A 102 -7.83 2.42 -5.33
N ALA A 103 -8.37 3.41 -4.62
CA ALA A 103 -9.79 3.49 -4.29
C ALA A 103 -10.67 3.53 -5.56
N ARG A 104 -10.28 4.35 -6.54
CA ARG A 104 -10.93 4.46 -7.85
C ARG A 104 -10.90 3.13 -8.61
N LYS A 105 -9.74 2.47 -8.65
CA LYS A 105 -9.57 1.17 -9.32
C LYS A 105 -10.40 0.08 -8.64
N MET A 106 -10.44 0.05 -7.32
CA MET A 106 -11.23 -0.91 -6.56
C MET A 106 -12.73 -0.71 -6.75
N ALA A 107 -13.21 0.54 -6.81
CA ALA A 107 -14.61 0.83 -7.13
C ALA A 107 -15.02 0.29 -8.52
N ILE A 108 -14.11 0.33 -9.50
CA ILE A 108 -14.31 -0.28 -10.82
C ILE A 108 -14.27 -1.81 -10.73
N ASN A 109 -13.28 -2.38 -10.04
CA ASN A 109 -13.12 -3.83 -9.92
C ASN A 109 -14.32 -4.49 -9.23
N TRP A 110 -14.91 -3.83 -8.23
CA TRP A 110 -16.11 -4.32 -7.53
C TRP A 110 -17.33 -4.46 -8.43
N ARG A 111 -17.41 -3.68 -9.51
CA ARG A 111 -18.50 -3.73 -10.48
C ARG A 111 -18.30 -4.81 -11.55
N ARG A 112 -17.15 -5.48 -11.57
CA ARG A 112 -16.87 -6.53 -12.57
C ARG A 112 -17.64 -7.80 -12.22
N PRO A 113 -18.22 -8.51 -13.21
CA PRO A 113 -18.77 -9.84 -13.00
C PRO A 113 -17.74 -10.80 -12.39
N TYR A 114 -18.22 -11.80 -11.66
CA TYR A 114 -17.37 -12.87 -11.12
C TYR A 114 -16.56 -13.52 -12.24
N ARG A 115 -15.22 -13.55 -12.08
CA ARG A 115 -14.25 -14.05 -13.09
C ARG A 115 -14.36 -13.38 -14.46
N HIS A 116 -14.67 -12.08 -14.53
CA HIS A 116 -14.64 -11.36 -15.79
C HIS A 116 -13.25 -11.40 -16.43
N GLY A 117 -13.19 -11.93 -17.66
CA GLY A 117 -11.97 -11.96 -18.47
C GLY A 117 -11.14 -13.22 -18.32
N HIS A 118 -11.76 -14.42 -18.27
CA HIS A 118 -11.16 -15.78 -18.34
C HIS A 118 -10.03 -15.94 -19.39
N LYS A 119 -8.91 -15.24 -19.24
CA LYS A 119 -7.64 -15.58 -19.85
C LYS A 119 -7.00 -16.53 -18.88
N ARG A 120 -6.78 -17.76 -19.34
CA ARG A 120 -6.04 -18.81 -18.61
C ARG A 120 -4.76 -18.17 -18.05
N ALA A 121 -4.57 -18.27 -16.74
CA ALA A 121 -3.23 -18.21 -16.17
C ALA A 121 -2.51 -19.51 -16.53
#